data_AF-A0A7C2ZYT9-F1
#
_entry.id   AF-A0A7C2ZYT9-F1
#
_cell.length_a   1.000
_cell.length_b   1.000
_cell.length_c   1.000
_cell.angle_alpha   90.00
_cell.angle_beta   90.00
_cell.angle_gamma   90.00
#
_symmetry.space_group_name_H-M   'P 1'
#
loop_
_entity.id
_entity.type
_entity.pdbx_description
1 polymer ?
#
loop_
_entity_poly.entity_id
_entity_poly.type
_entity_poly.pdbx_seq_one_letter_code
_entity_poly.pdbx_strand_id
1 'polypeptide(L)'
;MAFIVDPRWIAVAVFVGVYLLIILGLRELTVASLAGVTLLLLLGVLSWEETWHYVDFDIMALLIGVMMVARILSHVGFFRWLGIHMANLVRCDPLRMMVFFICISAILTGFAGATVVV
;
A
#
# COMPACT_ATOMS: atom_id res chain seq x y z
N MET A 1 38.78 -20.46 -3.01
CA MET A 1 37.47 -20.35 -3.69
C MET A 1 36.54 -19.59 -2.76
N ALA A 2 36.70 -18.27 -2.67
CA ALA A 2 36.08 -17.25 -3.52
C ALA A 2 34.58 -17.03 -3.21
N PHE A 3 34.29 -16.57 -1.99
CA PHE A 3 33.12 -15.73 -1.71
C PHE A 3 33.63 -14.50 -0.95
N ILE A 4 33.95 -13.45 -1.70
CA ILE A 4 34.41 -12.13 -1.22
C ILE A 4 33.20 -11.18 -1.12
N VAL A 5 32.01 -11.73 -0.84
CA VAL A 5 30.80 -10.92 -0.78
C VAL A 5 30.32 -10.93 0.65
N ASP A 6 30.57 -9.84 1.39
CA ASP A 6 29.99 -9.68 2.72
C ASP A 6 28.47 -9.90 2.64
N PRO A 7 27.84 -10.58 3.62
CA PRO A 7 26.40 -10.85 3.63
C PRO A 7 25.53 -9.61 3.37
N ARG A 8 26.05 -8.43 3.73
CA ARG A 8 25.45 -7.12 3.51
C ARG A 8 25.28 -6.76 2.03
N TRP A 9 26.28 -7.04 1.19
CA TRP A 9 26.22 -6.74 -0.24
C TRP A 9 25.22 -7.65 -0.97
N ILE A 10 25.10 -8.91 -0.53
CA ILE A 10 24.09 -9.85 -1.02
C ILE A 10 22.69 -9.33 -0.67
N ALA A 11 22.48 -8.88 0.58
CA ALA A 11 21.20 -8.31 1.01
C ALA A 11 20.79 -7.11 0.16
N VAL A 12 21.73 -6.17 -0.08
CA VAL A 12 21.49 -4.99 -0.92
C VAL A 12 21.19 -5.38 -2.36
N ALA A 13 21.91 -6.34 -2.94
CA ALA A 13 21.67 -6.80 -4.30
C ALA A 13 20.27 -7.42 -4.46
N VAL A 14 19.84 -8.25 -3.50
CA VAL A 14 18.50 -8.84 -3.51
C VAL A 14 17.43 -7.76 -3.33
N PHE A 15 17.64 -6.81 -2.41
CA PHE A 15 16.71 -5.70 -2.19
C PHE A 15 16.52 -4.86 -3.46
N VAL A 16 17.60 -4.46 -4.11
CA VAL A 16 17.55 -3.70 -5.37
C VAL A 16 16.89 -4.52 -6.47
N GLY A 17 17.19 -5.82 -6.57
CA GLY A 17 16.57 -6.72 -7.54
C GLY A 17 15.05 -6.82 -7.38
N VAL A 18 14.57 -7.02 -6.15
CA VAL A 18 13.14 -7.07 -5.83
C VAL A 18 12.48 -5.72 -6.14
N TYR A 19 13.09 -4.62 -5.73
CA TYR A 19 12.55 -3.28 -5.97
C TYR A 19 12.48 -2.93 -7.46
N LEU A 20 13.49 -3.32 -8.24
CA LEU A 20 13.46 -3.21 -9.69
C LEU A 20 12.33 -4.05 -10.30
N LEU A 21 12.13 -5.29 -9.85
CA LEU A 21 11.00 -6.12 -10.32
C LEU A 21 9.64 -5.43 -10.07
N ILE A 22 9.49 -4.79 -8.91
CA ILE A 22 8.28 -4.06 -8.53
C ILE A 22 8.08 -2.85 -9.45
N ILE A 23 9.10 -2.02 -9.64
CA ILE A 23 9.01 -0.82 -10.51
C ILE A 23 8.77 -1.20 -11.97
N LEU A 24 9.43 -2.25 -12.45
CA LEU A 24 9.31 -2.72 -13.83
C LEU A 24 7.95 -3.40 -14.10
N GLY A 25 7.13 -3.60 -13.06
CA GLY A 25 5.79 -4.19 -13.19
C GLY A 25 5.78 -5.62 -13.74
N LEU A 26 6.92 -6.31 -13.75
CA LEU A 26 7.06 -7.66 -14.32
C LEU A 26 6.30 -8.71 -13.48
N ARG A 27 6.04 -8.40 -12.20
CA ARG A 27 5.34 -9.24 -11.23
C ARG A 27 4.51 -8.41 -10.27
N GLU A 28 3.45 -9.02 -9.74
CA GLU A 28 2.66 -8.50 -8.62
C GLU A 28 3.56 -8.21 -7.42
N LEU A 29 3.33 -7.08 -6.74
CA LEU A 29 4.08 -6.63 -5.57
C LEU A 29 4.26 -7.74 -4.52
N THR A 30 3.19 -8.51 -4.29
CA THR A 30 3.14 -9.63 -3.34
C THR A 30 4.04 -10.79 -3.74
N VAL A 31 4.06 -11.14 -5.03
CA VAL A 31 4.90 -12.24 -5.53
C VAL A 31 6.37 -11.84 -5.49
N ALA A 32 6.68 -10.60 -5.88
CA ALA A 32 8.05 -10.08 -5.85
C ALA A 32 8.60 -10.00 -4.43
N SER A 33 7.81 -9.50 -3.46
CA SER A 33 8.24 -9.38 -2.07
C SER A 33 8.45 -10.75 -1.40
N LEU A 34 7.53 -11.69 -1.57
CA LEU A 34 7.65 -13.05 -1.02
C LEU A 34 8.86 -13.81 -1.61
N ALA A 35 9.10 -13.67 -2.91
CA ALA A 35 10.28 -14.25 -3.54
C ALA A 35 11.58 -13.67 -2.98
N GLY A 36 11.61 -12.35 -2.74
CA GLY A 36 12.74 -11.65 -2.12
C GLY A 36 13.07 -12.15 -0.71
N VAL A 37 12.06 -12.23 0.16
CA VAL A 37 12.22 -12.74 1.54
C VAL A 37 12.67 -14.20 1.53
N THR A 38 12.10 -15.02 0.65
CA THR A 38 12.49 -16.43 0.51
C THR A 38 13.95 -16.56 0.09
N LEU A 39 14.43 -15.74 -0.85
CA LEU A 39 15.84 -15.71 -1.25
C LEU A 39 16.76 -15.33 -0.10
N LEU A 40 16.41 -14.30 0.68
CA LEU A 40 17.20 -13.86 1.84
C LEU A 40 17.30 -14.93 2.92
N LEU A 41 16.22 -15.70 3.15
CA LEU A 41 16.21 -16.84 4.06
C LEU A 41 17.10 -17.99 3.56
N LEU A 42 17.03 -18.33 2.28
CA LEU A 42 17.86 -19.39 1.68
C LEU A 42 19.36 -19.05 1.68
N LEU A 43 19.69 -17.77 1.54
CA LEU A 43 21.06 -17.26 1.61
C LEU A 43 21.59 -17.15 3.05
N GLY A 44 20.76 -17.41 4.06
CA GLY A 44 21.14 -17.33 5.49
C GLY A 44 21.43 -15.91 5.97
N VAL A 45 20.97 -14.90 5.23
CA VAL A 45 21.16 -13.47 5.58
C VAL A 45 20.14 -13.05 6.65
N LEU A 46 18.94 -13.64 6.64
CA LEU A 46 17.92 -13.49 7.66
C LEU A 46 17.64 -14.85 8.32
N SER A 47 17.44 -14.86 9.63
CA SER A 47 16.89 -16.01 10.34
C SER A 47 15.35 -16.01 10.32
N TRP A 48 14.75 -17.18 10.58
CA TRP A 48 13.29 -17.31 10.69
C TRP A 48 12.76 -16.46 11.87
N GLU A 49 13.46 -16.46 13.00
CA GLU A 49 13.08 -15.70 14.19
C GLU A 49 13.04 -14.19 13.92
N GLU A 50 14.05 -13.65 13.25
CA GLU A 50 14.10 -12.23 12.85
C GLU A 50 12.99 -11.88 11.86
N THR A 51 12.70 -12.77 10.91
CA THR A 51 11.65 -12.54 9.88
C THR A 51 10.29 -12.29 10.52
N TRP A 52 9.92 -13.09 11.53
CA TRP A 52 8.66 -12.88 12.26
C TRP A 52 8.65 -11.57 13.04
N HIS A 53 9.81 -11.13 13.54
CA HIS A 53 9.91 -9.87 14.28
C HIS A 53 9.75 -8.64 13.37
N TYR A 54 10.08 -8.77 12.08
CA TYR A 54 9.86 -7.71 11.08
C TYR A 54 8.42 -7.62 10.58
N VAL A 55 7.57 -8.62 10.85
CA VAL A 55 6.15 -8.60 10.46
C VAL A 55 5.33 -7.95 11.56
N ASP A 56 4.83 -6.75 11.29
CA ASP A 56 3.93 -6.04 12.20
C ASP A 56 2.46 -6.41 11.91
N PHE A 57 1.91 -7.27 12.77
CA PHE A 57 0.52 -7.72 12.67
C PHE A 57 -0.49 -6.64 13.04
N ASP A 58 -0.13 -5.70 13.91
CA ASP A 58 -1.02 -4.59 14.29
C ASP A 58 -1.27 -3.69 13.07
N ILE A 59 -0.21 -3.39 12.31
CA ILE A 59 -0.33 -2.63 11.07
C ILE A 59 -1.09 -3.42 10.00
N MET A 60 -0.82 -4.72 9.83
CA MET A 60 -1.58 -5.55 8.88
C MET A 60 -3.08 -5.57 9.23
N ALA A 61 -3.42 -5.80 10.50
CA ALA A 61 -4.81 -5.82 10.95
C ALA A 61 -5.49 -4.45 10.77
N LEU A 62 -4.77 -3.36 11.07
CA LEU A 62 -5.25 -1.99 10.85
C LEU A 62 -5.56 -1.73 9.38
N LEU A 63 -4.63 -2.07 8.47
CA LEU A 63 -4.79 -1.89 7.03
C LEU A 63 -5.97 -2.71 6.48
N ILE A 64 -6.08 -3.98 6.89
CA ILE A 64 -7.20 -4.84 6.51
C ILE A 64 -8.53 -4.25 6.99
N GLY A 65 -8.60 -3.80 8.24
CA GLY A 65 -9.80 -3.21 8.82
C GLY A 65 -10.24 -1.94 8.07
N VAL A 66 -9.29 -1.05 7.78
CA VAL A 66 -9.53 0.18 7.01
C VAL A 66 -10.05 -0.14 5.61
N MET A 67 -9.41 -1.07 4.89
CA MET A 67 -9.84 -1.50 3.56
C MET A 67 -11.24 -2.14 3.58
N MET A 68 -11.55 -2.91 4.63
CA MET A 68 -12.86 -3.53 4.79
C MET A 68 -13.97 -2.48 4.97
N VAL A 69 -13.78 -1.52 5.87
CA VAL A 69 -14.72 -0.41 6.09
C VAL A 69 -14.90 0.41 4.81
N ALA A 70 -13.80 0.76 4.14
CA ALA A 70 -13.84 1.51 2.88
C ALA A 70 -14.66 0.77 1.79
N ARG A 71 -14.48 -0.55 1.69
CA ARG A 71 -15.21 -1.39 0.73
C ARG A 71 -16.70 -1.51 1.04
N ILE A 72 -17.08 -1.54 2.32
CA ILE A 72 -18.50 -1.54 2.71
C ILE A 72 -19.13 -0.18 2.39
N LEU A 73 -18.46 0.93 2.72
CA LEU A 73 -18.93 2.28 2.38
C LEU A 73 -19.15 2.45 0.88
N SER A 74 -18.22 1.95 0.06
CA SER A 74 -18.35 2.02 -1.39
C SER A 74 -19.50 1.14 -1.90
N HIS A 75 -19.68 -0.05 -1.34
CA HIS A 75 -20.78 -0.95 -1.71
C HIS A 75 -22.17 -0.40 -1.37
N VAL A 76 -22.32 0.29 -0.24
CA VAL A 76 -23.57 0.95 0.17
C VAL A 76 -23.83 2.24 -0.65
N GLY A 77 -22.86 2.68 -1.46
CA GLY A 77 -22.99 3.83 -2.33
C GLY A 77 -22.78 5.17 -1.61
N PHE A 78 -22.09 5.17 -0.47
CA PHE A 78 -21.79 6.38 0.31
C PHE A 78 -21.07 7.44 -0.55
N PHE A 79 -20.03 7.05 -1.29
CA PHE A 79 -19.29 7.97 -2.16
C PHE A 79 -20.14 8.52 -3.32
N ARG A 80 -21.07 7.70 -3.85
CA ARG A 80 -22.00 8.14 -4.89
C ARG A 80 -23.00 9.17 -4.34
N TRP A 81 -23.56 8.92 -3.16
CA TRP A 81 -24.43 9.86 -2.47
C TRP A 81 -23.70 11.18 -2.18
N LEU A 82 -22.48 11.09 -1.67
CA LEU A 82 -21.63 12.25 -1.36
C LEU A 82 -21.33 13.07 -2.63
N GLY A 83 -20.99 12.42 -3.73
CA GLY A 83 -20.72 13.08 -5.01
C GLY A 83 -21.92 13.86 -5.56
N ILE A 84 -23.11 13.26 -5.53
CA ILE A 84 -24.35 13.93 -5.96
C ILE A 84 -24.69 15.11 -5.03
N HIS A 85 -24.52 14.93 -3.72
CA HIS A 85 -24.79 15.98 -2.74
C HIS A 85 -23.85 17.18 -2.93
N MET A 86 -22.55 16.93 -3.17
CA MET A 86 -21.57 17.96 -3.49
C MET A 86 -21.93 18.70 -4.79
N ALA A 87 -22.30 17.98 -5.85
CA ALA A 87 -22.64 18.58 -7.13
C ALA A 87 -23.83 19.54 -7.00
N ASN A 88 -24.86 19.15 -6.25
CA ASN A 88 -26.02 20.00 -5.96
C ASN A 88 -25.67 21.22 -5.11
N LEU A 89 -24.81 21.07 -4.09
CA LEU A 89 -24.40 22.17 -3.22
C LEU A 89 -23.62 23.25 -3.98
N VAL A 90 -22.81 22.84 -4.94
CA VAL A 90 -21.91 23.71 -5.70
C VAL A 90 -22.54 24.22 -7.01
N ARG A 91 -23.79 23.83 -7.30
CA ARG A 91 -24.53 24.18 -8.54
C ARG A 91 -23.76 23.83 -9.82
N CYS A 92 -23.00 22.73 -9.80
CA CYS A 92 -22.18 22.28 -10.94
C CYS A 92 -21.13 23.29 -11.45
N ASP A 93 -20.68 24.24 -10.62
CA ASP A 93 -19.52 25.09 -10.96
C ASP A 93 -18.22 24.26 -10.86
N PRO A 94 -17.47 24.10 -11.96
CA PRO A 94 -16.34 23.17 -12.02
C PRO A 94 -15.19 23.55 -11.07
N LEU A 95 -14.91 24.84 -10.90
CA LEU A 95 -13.81 25.28 -10.03
C LEU A 95 -14.15 25.04 -8.56
N ARG A 96 -15.37 25.39 -8.17
CA ARG A 96 -15.83 25.19 -6.80
C ARG A 96 -15.99 23.70 -6.48
N MET A 97 -16.42 22.90 -7.45
CA MET A 97 -16.60 21.46 -7.28
C MET A 97 -15.26 20.77 -7.03
N MET A 98 -14.22 21.18 -7.76
CA MET A 98 -12.87 20.65 -7.57
C MET A 98 -12.34 20.94 -6.16
N VAL A 99 -12.48 22.19 -5.68
CA VAL A 99 -12.04 22.57 -4.32
C VAL A 99 -12.83 21.81 -3.25
N PHE A 100 -14.16 21.72 -3.39
CA PHE A 100 -15.00 20.99 -2.43
C PHE A 100 -14.65 19.50 -2.37
N PHE A 101 -14.43 18.89 -3.54
CA PHE A 101 -14.04 17.49 -3.65
C PHE A 101 -12.67 17.24 -2.99
N ILE A 102 -11.69 18.10 -3.23
CA ILE A 102 -10.36 18.00 -2.60
C ILE A 102 -10.47 18.12 -1.09
N CYS A 103 -11.22 19.10 -0.57
CA CYS A 103 -11.39 19.27 0.88
C CYS A 103 -12.04 18.05 1.53
N ILE A 104 -13.13 17.56 0.94
CA ILE A 104 -13.85 16.39 1.45
C ILE A 104 -13.00 15.12 1.33
N SER A 105 -12.30 14.94 0.20
CA SER A 105 -11.37 13.84 0.00
C SER A 105 -10.24 13.88 1.03
N ALA A 106 -9.66 15.04 1.32
CA ALA A 106 -8.60 15.18 2.32
C ALA A 106 -9.09 14.81 3.73
N ILE A 107 -10.31 15.23 4.10
CA ILE A 107 -10.93 14.86 5.38
C ILE A 107 -11.18 13.34 5.44
N LEU A 108 -11.72 12.76 4.37
CA LEU A 108 -11.99 11.31 4.28
C LEU A 108 -10.70 10.49 4.35
N THR A 109 -9.64 10.90 3.65
CA THR A 109 -8.34 10.25 3.67
C THR A 109 -7.68 10.33 5.05
N GLY A 110 -7.82 11.47 5.74
CA GLY A 110 -7.31 11.61 7.11
C GLY A 110 -7.99 10.68 8.11
N PHE A 111 -9.30 10.44 7.94
CA PHE A 111 -10.07 9.57 8.83
C PHE A 111 -9.94 8.08 8.50
N ALA A 112 -10.09 7.73 7.23
CA ALA A 112 -10.20 6.35 6.76
C ALA A 112 -8.96 5.87 6.00
N GLY A 113 -7.85 6.60 6.02
CA GLY A 113 -6.59 6.22 5.38
C GLY A 113 -6.57 6.44 3.85
N ALA A 114 -5.39 6.25 3.27
CA ALA A 114 -5.09 6.56 1.87
C ALA A 114 -5.89 5.76 0.82
N THR A 115 -6.70 4.79 1.23
CA THR A 115 -7.38 3.83 0.34
C THR A 115 -8.81 4.19 -0.05
N VAL A 116 -9.36 5.29 0.48
CA VAL A 116 -10.81 5.57 0.36
C VAL A 116 -11.19 6.32 -0.91
N VAL A 117 -10.25 7.06 -1.51
CA VAL A 117 -10.51 7.89 -2.69
C VAL A 117 -9.35 7.79 -3.67
N VAL A 118 -9.29 6.69 -4.41
CA VAL A 118 -8.52 6.57 -5.67
C VAL A 118 -9.43 5.92 -6.70
#